data_AF-A0A3A8P2J9-F1
#
_entry.id   AF-A0A3A8P2J9-F1
#
_cell.length_a   1.000
_cell.length_b   1.000
_cell.length_c   1.000
_cell.angle_alpha   90.00
_cell.angle_beta   90.00
_cell.angle_gamma   90.00
#
_symmetry.space_group_name_H-M   'P 1'
#
loop_
_entity.id
_entity.type
_entity.pdbx_description
1 polymer ?
#
loop_
_entity_poly.entity_id
_entity_poly.type
_entity_poly.pdbx_seq_one_letter_code
_entity_poly.pdbx_strand_id
1 'polypeptide(L)'
;PTLAGLTLSYSARAELTATTPATQEDRFFHLHAFGETREAVGDSTPWLPSHASEGELYIGLAHTRPGQRISLLFQLEEGSADPLLEAAEVEWSYLGADQRFHTLQGEALGDGTEGLVRSGLVRVVLPSLATDAGGRLPAGRFWLRASAAARTRATCRLIAIRAQAASATLLRPELHSAHLASPLPAGSAGKLENRQVAIKKVEQPVASFGGRAPETPLAFSRRASERLRHKGRALGPHDYETLVLEAIPSLYKVKCLPHTRLEGGADREIAPGSVTVVTIPNLIGRKGHNPFTPYTSQATLAAVAAFLQPRVGPFVRVQVRNPTYEPVRLTFQVRFTPGNDPALCLSRLRREVDAFLSPWAFEQGQEIVFGGTLHRSTLLHFVERRDYVDFVTDFQVQHLAGAGPGSDEERVVARTARSILVSSGDHSIRILEEGP
;
A
#
# COMPACT_ATOMS: atom_id res chain seq x y z
N PRO A 1 -60.81 -50.86 -27.27
CA PRO A 1 -60.33 -50.51 -25.91
C PRO A 1 -59.31 -49.36 -25.98
N THR A 2 -59.78 -48.13 -25.79
CA THR A 2 -58.94 -46.92 -25.73
C THR A 2 -58.51 -46.68 -24.29
N LEU A 3 -57.21 -46.75 -24.05
CA LEU A 3 -56.61 -46.57 -22.72
C LEU A 3 -56.71 -45.08 -22.35
N ALA A 4 -57.52 -44.74 -21.35
CA ALA A 4 -57.90 -43.35 -21.03
C ALA A 4 -56.80 -42.55 -20.32
N GLY A 5 -55.68 -43.18 -19.94
CA GLY A 5 -54.51 -42.52 -19.39
C GLY A 5 -53.50 -43.51 -18.85
N LEU A 6 -52.22 -43.28 -19.17
CA LEU A 6 -51.08 -44.01 -18.64
C LEU A 6 -50.23 -43.00 -17.85
N THR A 7 -50.16 -43.15 -16.53
CA THR A 7 -49.22 -42.40 -15.68
C THR A 7 -48.06 -43.32 -15.31
N LEU A 8 -46.87 -42.93 -15.74
CA LEU A 8 -45.63 -43.66 -15.48
C LEU A 8 -44.84 -42.90 -14.40
N SER A 9 -44.68 -43.51 -13.23
CA SER A 9 -43.76 -43.03 -12.20
C SER A 9 -42.46 -43.81 -12.35
N TYR A 10 -41.36 -43.13 -12.69
CA TYR A 10 -40.06 -43.75 -12.79
C TYR A 10 -39.05 -42.99 -11.91
N SER A 11 -38.09 -43.72 -11.35
CA SER A 11 -36.89 -43.13 -10.75
C SER A 11 -35.68 -43.61 -11.54
N ALA A 12 -34.91 -42.69 -12.12
CA ALA A 12 -33.54 -42.98 -12.56
C ALA A 12 -32.59 -42.82 -11.39
N ARG A 13 -31.63 -43.74 -11.30
CA ARG A 13 -30.43 -43.59 -10.49
C ARG A 13 -29.23 -43.87 -11.39
N ALA A 14 -28.31 -42.92 -11.46
CA ALA A 14 -27.00 -43.10 -12.08
C ALA A 14 -25.94 -43.04 -10.97
N GLU A 15 -24.93 -43.89 -11.05
CA GLU A 15 -23.84 -43.97 -10.09
C GLU A 15 -22.52 -43.67 -10.82
N LEU A 16 -21.94 -42.51 -10.51
CA LEU A 16 -20.67 -42.06 -11.07
C LEU A 16 -19.53 -42.65 -10.24
N THR A 17 -18.66 -43.44 -10.86
CA THR A 17 -17.48 -44.02 -10.20
C THR A 17 -16.18 -43.48 -10.79
N ALA A 18 -15.12 -43.44 -9.98
CA ALA A 18 -13.79 -42.92 -10.35
C ALA A 18 -13.10 -43.64 -11.53
N THR A 19 -13.59 -44.83 -11.90
CA THR A 19 -12.99 -45.73 -12.89
C THR A 19 -13.74 -45.77 -14.22
N THR A 20 -14.84 -45.01 -14.36
CA THR A 20 -15.66 -45.09 -15.57
C THR A 20 -15.01 -44.32 -16.73
N PRO A 21 -14.70 -44.96 -17.87
CA PRO A 21 -14.10 -44.27 -19.01
C PRO A 21 -15.04 -43.20 -19.57
N ALA A 22 -14.48 -42.13 -20.14
CA ALA A 22 -15.15 -40.93 -20.64
C ALA A 22 -16.19 -41.15 -21.78
N THR A 23 -16.54 -42.40 -22.08
CA THR A 23 -17.46 -42.86 -23.10
C THR A 23 -18.90 -43.07 -22.60
N GLN A 24 -19.20 -42.82 -21.31
CA GLN A 24 -20.59 -42.78 -20.81
C GLN A 24 -21.24 -41.40 -20.95
N GLU A 25 -22.57 -41.37 -21.08
CA GLU A 25 -23.40 -40.16 -21.27
C GLU A 25 -23.36 -39.20 -20.07
N ASP A 26 -23.05 -39.70 -18.89
CA ASP A 26 -23.00 -38.92 -17.66
C ASP A 26 -21.72 -38.07 -17.59
N ARG A 27 -21.88 -36.78 -17.28
CA ARG A 27 -20.80 -35.80 -17.29
C ARG A 27 -20.74 -35.08 -15.95
N PHE A 28 -19.52 -34.97 -15.41
CA PHE A 28 -19.26 -34.22 -14.21
C PHE A 28 -18.69 -32.84 -14.56
N PHE A 29 -19.29 -31.81 -13.97
CA PHE A 29 -18.91 -30.42 -14.20
C PHE A 29 -18.70 -29.72 -12.86
N HIS A 30 -17.62 -28.93 -12.78
CA HIS A 30 -17.48 -27.91 -11.77
C HIS A 30 -18.08 -26.61 -12.25
N LEU A 31 -19.02 -26.07 -11.46
CA LEU A 31 -19.57 -24.74 -11.67
C LEU A 31 -18.68 -23.71 -10.99
N HIS A 32 -18.11 -22.81 -11.78
CA HIS A 32 -17.32 -21.66 -11.34
C HIS A 32 -18.17 -20.39 -11.40
N ALA A 33 -17.68 -19.30 -10.82
CA ALA A 33 -18.41 -18.02 -10.78
C ALA A 33 -18.83 -17.48 -12.17
N PHE A 34 -18.11 -17.85 -13.23
CA PHE A 34 -18.29 -17.29 -14.58
C PHE A 34 -18.51 -18.34 -15.69
N GLY A 35 -18.63 -19.61 -15.32
CA GLY A 35 -18.70 -20.70 -16.29
C GLY A 35 -18.53 -22.08 -15.67
N GLU A 36 -18.28 -23.09 -16.49
CA GLU A 36 -18.18 -24.49 -16.07
C GLU A 36 -16.97 -25.19 -16.68
N THR A 37 -16.35 -26.10 -15.92
CA THR A 37 -15.32 -27.00 -16.44
C THR A 37 -15.79 -28.43 -16.35
N ARG A 38 -15.60 -29.19 -17.44
CA ARG A 38 -15.80 -30.64 -17.41
C ARG A 38 -14.62 -31.26 -16.67
N GLU A 39 -14.91 -32.03 -15.63
CA GLU A 39 -13.89 -32.72 -14.85
C GLU A 39 -14.04 -34.25 -15.00
N ALA A 40 -12.94 -34.97 -14.81
CA ALA A 40 -12.97 -36.42 -14.70
C ALA A 40 -13.32 -36.80 -13.26
N VAL A 41 -14.29 -37.70 -13.08
CA VAL A 41 -14.61 -38.28 -11.77
C VAL A 41 -13.45 -39.17 -11.34
N GLY A 42 -12.88 -38.94 -10.15
CA GLY A 42 -11.71 -39.67 -9.68
C GLY A 42 -11.26 -39.21 -8.30
N ASP A 43 -10.44 -40.01 -7.63
CA ASP A 43 -9.93 -39.71 -6.28
C ASP A 43 -9.09 -38.41 -6.21
N SER A 44 -8.57 -37.95 -7.35
CA SER A 44 -7.79 -36.72 -7.48
C SER A 44 -8.61 -35.47 -7.78
N THR A 45 -9.89 -35.61 -8.11
CA THR A 45 -10.78 -34.48 -8.43
C THR A 45 -11.71 -34.22 -7.23
N PRO A 46 -11.60 -33.07 -6.55
CA PRO A 46 -12.52 -32.74 -5.46
C PRO A 46 -13.95 -32.62 -5.97
N TRP A 47 -14.94 -32.89 -5.12
CA TRP A 47 -16.37 -32.74 -5.48
C TRP A 47 -16.80 -31.30 -5.76
N LEU A 48 -16.05 -30.34 -5.21
CA LEU A 48 -16.28 -28.91 -5.40
C LEU A 48 -15.01 -28.28 -5.99
N PRO A 49 -15.13 -27.23 -6.81
CA PRO A 49 -13.98 -26.50 -7.31
C PRO A 49 -13.17 -25.94 -6.14
N SER A 50 -11.85 -26.13 -6.19
CA SER A 50 -10.94 -25.60 -5.18
C SER A 50 -10.48 -24.18 -5.56
N HIS A 51 -10.60 -23.27 -4.59
CA HIS A 51 -10.10 -21.91 -4.69
C HIS A 51 -9.05 -21.70 -3.60
N ALA A 52 -7.78 -21.91 -3.96
CA ALA A 52 -6.67 -21.83 -3.01
C ALA A 52 -6.17 -20.40 -2.75
N SER A 53 -6.58 -19.44 -3.59
CA SER A 53 -6.14 -18.04 -3.50
C SER A 53 -7.09 -17.19 -2.68
N GLU A 54 -6.55 -16.37 -1.78
CA GLU A 54 -7.32 -15.37 -1.03
C GLU A 54 -7.95 -14.32 -1.96
N GLY A 55 -7.30 -14.00 -3.09
CA GLY A 55 -7.84 -13.08 -4.09
C GLY A 55 -7.37 -13.36 -5.51
N GLU A 56 -8.28 -13.17 -6.48
CA GLU A 56 -8.03 -13.38 -7.91
C GLU A 56 -8.63 -12.24 -8.75
N LEU A 57 -7.87 -11.75 -9.72
CA LEU A 57 -8.27 -10.76 -10.70
C LEU A 57 -8.22 -11.37 -12.11
N TYR A 58 -9.36 -11.37 -12.80
CA TYR A 58 -9.50 -11.90 -14.16
C TYR A 58 -9.57 -10.76 -15.19
N ILE A 59 -8.74 -10.82 -16.22
CA ILE A 59 -8.61 -9.79 -17.27
C ILE A 59 -8.86 -10.42 -18.63
N GLY A 60 -9.97 -10.07 -19.25
CA GLY A 60 -10.34 -10.54 -20.59
C GLY A 60 -9.86 -9.61 -21.70
N LEU A 61 -9.06 -10.14 -22.61
CA LEU A 61 -8.44 -9.41 -23.72
C LEU A 61 -9.17 -9.74 -25.02
N ALA A 62 -9.83 -8.73 -25.59
CA ALA A 62 -10.49 -8.83 -26.89
C ALA A 62 -9.50 -8.52 -28.03
N HIS A 63 -9.80 -8.99 -29.23
CA HIS A 63 -9.07 -8.66 -30.48
C HIS A 63 -7.54 -8.88 -30.39
N THR A 64 -7.13 -9.90 -29.65
CA THR A 64 -5.72 -10.25 -29.44
C THR A 64 -5.44 -11.60 -30.11
N ARG A 65 -4.19 -11.87 -30.46
CA ARG A 65 -3.76 -13.18 -30.97
C ARG A 65 -2.62 -13.75 -30.13
N PRO A 66 -2.51 -15.09 -30.01
CA PRO A 66 -1.32 -15.70 -29.42
C PRO A 66 -0.03 -15.25 -30.11
N GLY A 67 1.05 -15.10 -29.34
CA GLY A 67 2.34 -14.54 -29.76
C GLY A 67 2.42 -13.01 -29.71
N GLN A 68 1.29 -12.30 -29.57
CA GLN A 68 1.29 -10.84 -29.48
C GLN A 68 1.77 -10.36 -28.10
N ARG A 69 2.56 -9.28 -28.10
CA ARG A 69 2.94 -8.56 -26.88
C ARG A 69 1.86 -7.53 -26.52
N ILE A 70 1.45 -7.55 -25.27
CA ILE A 70 0.39 -6.73 -24.70
C ILE A 70 1.01 -5.95 -23.54
N SER A 71 0.75 -4.65 -23.49
CA SER A 71 1.22 -3.77 -22.42
C SER A 71 0.01 -3.18 -21.71
N LEU A 72 -0.13 -3.48 -20.42
CA LEU A 72 -1.23 -3.03 -19.58
C LEU A 72 -0.68 -2.06 -18.52
N LEU A 73 -1.20 -0.84 -18.45
CA LEU A 73 -0.96 0.05 -17.33
C LEU A 73 -1.93 -0.28 -16.21
N PHE A 74 -1.38 -0.70 -15.08
CA PHE A 74 -2.08 -0.79 -13.81
C PHE A 74 -1.94 0.54 -13.10
N GLN A 75 -3.07 1.23 -12.96
CA GLN A 75 -3.18 2.43 -12.14
C GLN A 75 -3.69 2.00 -10.77
N LEU A 76 -2.84 2.14 -9.76
CA LEU A 76 -3.12 1.75 -8.39
C LEU A 76 -3.21 2.99 -7.50
N GLU A 77 -4.04 2.93 -6.47
CA GLU A 77 -4.04 3.90 -5.38
C GLU A 77 -2.81 3.64 -4.50
N GLU A 78 -1.67 4.18 -4.90
CA GLU A 78 -0.41 3.99 -4.18
C GLU A 78 -0.55 4.44 -2.73
N GLY A 79 -0.25 3.53 -1.80
CA GLY A 79 -0.38 3.78 -0.37
C GLY A 79 -1.63 3.21 0.29
N SER A 80 -2.57 2.67 -0.49
CA SER A 80 -3.73 1.94 0.04
C SER A 80 -3.40 0.52 0.54
N ALA A 81 -2.24 -0.02 0.15
CA ALA A 81 -1.73 -1.28 0.67
C ALA A 81 -1.44 -1.20 2.17
N ASP A 82 -1.73 -2.28 2.90
CA ASP A 82 -1.35 -2.43 4.31
C ASP A 82 0.18 -2.56 4.42
N PRO A 83 0.87 -1.54 4.95
CA PRO A 83 2.32 -1.50 5.00
C PRO A 83 2.88 -2.30 6.18
N LEU A 84 2.03 -2.86 7.05
CA LEU A 84 2.45 -3.71 8.16
C LEU A 84 2.52 -5.19 7.76
N LEU A 85 1.90 -5.56 6.65
CA LEU A 85 1.99 -6.89 6.08
C LEU A 85 3.24 -7.04 5.20
N GLU A 86 3.75 -8.27 5.12
CA GLU A 86 4.72 -8.64 4.10
C GLU A 86 4.08 -8.56 2.70
N ALA A 87 4.91 -8.33 1.68
CA ALA A 87 4.43 -8.24 0.30
C ALA A 87 3.70 -9.53 -0.11
N ALA A 88 2.60 -9.36 -0.85
CA ALA A 88 1.86 -10.47 -1.44
C ALA A 88 2.64 -11.03 -2.63
N GLU A 89 2.68 -12.35 -2.75
CA GLU A 89 3.19 -13.01 -3.94
C GLU A 89 2.06 -13.07 -4.99
N VAL A 90 2.16 -12.23 -6.01
CA VAL A 90 1.20 -12.17 -7.11
C VAL A 90 1.69 -13.07 -8.23
N GLU A 91 0.95 -14.15 -8.49
CA GLU A 91 1.18 -15.05 -9.60
C GLU A 91 0.33 -14.65 -10.81
N TRP A 92 0.97 -14.54 -11.97
CA TRP A 92 0.29 -14.29 -13.24
C TRP A 92 0.10 -15.60 -14.00
N SER A 93 -1.10 -15.82 -14.53
CA SER A 93 -1.46 -17.01 -15.29
C SER A 93 -2.35 -16.66 -16.49
N TYR A 94 -2.43 -17.59 -17.46
CA TYR A 94 -3.31 -17.48 -18.62
C TYR A 94 -4.21 -18.71 -18.73
N LEU A 95 -5.38 -18.55 -19.36
CA LEU A 95 -6.28 -19.67 -19.62
C LEU A 95 -5.83 -20.48 -20.84
N GLY A 96 -5.51 -21.75 -20.62
CA GLY A 96 -5.14 -22.70 -21.68
C GLY A 96 -6.35 -23.38 -22.32
N ALA A 97 -6.12 -24.03 -23.47
CA ALA A 97 -7.15 -24.79 -24.19
C ALA A 97 -7.79 -25.93 -23.37
N ASP A 98 -7.10 -26.42 -22.35
CA ASP A 98 -7.58 -27.39 -21.37
C ASP A 98 -8.50 -26.78 -20.28
N GLN A 99 -8.89 -25.51 -20.42
CA GLN A 99 -9.71 -24.77 -19.46
C GLN A 99 -9.06 -24.63 -18.07
N ARG A 100 -7.73 -24.75 -18.00
CA ARG A 100 -6.94 -24.57 -16.77
C ARG A 100 -6.05 -23.34 -16.88
N PHE A 101 -5.71 -22.80 -15.72
CA PHE A 101 -4.77 -21.68 -15.63
C PHE A 101 -3.34 -22.20 -15.58
N HIS A 102 -2.51 -21.68 -16.47
CA HIS A 102 -1.09 -21.99 -16.56
C HIS A 102 -0.27 -20.76 -16.19
N THR A 103 0.72 -20.91 -15.33
CA THR A 103 1.55 -19.81 -14.84
C THR A 103 2.40 -19.20 -15.96
N LEU A 104 2.45 -17.87 -16.02
CA LEU A 104 3.34 -17.11 -16.88
C LEU A 104 4.68 -16.93 -16.16
N GLN A 105 5.77 -17.40 -16.75
CA GLN A 105 7.11 -17.29 -16.19
C GLN A 105 8.12 -16.84 -17.25
N GLY A 106 9.27 -16.34 -16.80
CA GLY A 106 10.39 -15.95 -17.64
C GLY A 106 10.10 -14.73 -18.52
N GLU A 107 10.61 -14.74 -19.75
CA GLU A 107 10.56 -13.59 -20.68
C GLU A 107 9.15 -13.21 -21.15
N ALA A 108 8.16 -14.08 -20.92
CA ALA A 108 6.77 -13.84 -21.29
C ALA A 108 6.08 -12.80 -20.40
N LEU A 109 6.65 -12.47 -19.22
CA LEU A 109 6.08 -11.55 -18.25
C LEU A 109 7.12 -10.49 -17.82
N GLY A 110 6.75 -9.22 -17.96
CA GLY A 110 7.46 -8.11 -17.33
C GLY A 110 6.51 -7.36 -16.41
N ASP A 111 6.65 -7.54 -15.10
CA ASP A 111 5.84 -6.84 -14.10
C ASP A 111 6.58 -5.61 -13.55
N GLY A 112 6.11 -4.42 -13.93
CA GLY A 112 6.61 -3.15 -13.40
C GLY A 112 5.88 -2.64 -12.15
N THR A 113 4.85 -3.36 -11.68
CA THR A 113 4.02 -2.99 -10.52
C THR A 113 4.59 -3.47 -9.18
N GLU A 114 5.67 -4.25 -9.21
CA GLU A 114 6.33 -4.85 -8.05
C GLU A 114 5.36 -5.68 -7.19
N GLY A 115 4.50 -6.49 -7.82
CA GLY A 115 3.49 -7.26 -7.11
C GLY A 115 2.26 -6.42 -6.72
N LEU A 116 1.81 -5.54 -7.61
CA LEU A 116 0.64 -4.66 -7.41
C LEU A 116 0.77 -3.72 -6.19
N VAL A 117 1.98 -3.28 -5.85
CA VAL A 117 2.22 -2.31 -4.75
C VAL A 117 2.46 -0.89 -5.25
N ARG A 118 2.68 -0.71 -6.56
CA ARG A 118 2.73 0.61 -7.20
C ARG A 118 2.13 0.58 -8.61
N SER A 119 1.79 1.76 -9.14
CA SER A 119 1.36 1.86 -10.52
C SER A 119 2.51 1.48 -11.46
N GLY A 120 2.21 0.76 -12.53
CA GLY A 120 3.23 0.21 -13.39
C GLY A 120 2.69 -0.47 -14.64
N LEU A 121 3.60 -0.77 -15.57
CA LEU A 121 3.28 -1.54 -16.76
C LEU A 121 3.46 -3.03 -16.48
N VAL A 122 2.43 -3.82 -16.75
CA VAL A 122 2.52 -5.27 -16.87
C VAL A 122 2.55 -5.60 -18.36
N ARG A 123 3.64 -6.22 -18.80
CA ARG A 123 3.86 -6.62 -20.18
C ARG A 123 3.76 -8.12 -20.28
N VAL A 124 2.89 -8.62 -21.14
CA VAL A 124 2.68 -10.05 -21.34
C VAL A 124 2.84 -10.38 -22.81
N VAL A 125 3.58 -11.44 -23.11
CA VAL A 125 3.55 -12.10 -24.41
C VAL A 125 2.57 -13.26 -24.29
N LEU A 126 1.46 -13.21 -25.03
CA LEU A 126 0.42 -14.22 -24.91
C LEU A 126 0.94 -15.57 -25.47
N PRO A 127 0.97 -16.66 -24.69
CA PRO A 127 1.47 -17.95 -25.17
C PRO A 127 0.59 -18.54 -26.28
N SER A 128 1.18 -19.36 -27.15
CA SER A 128 0.47 -20.07 -28.24
C SER A 128 -0.64 -21.02 -27.74
N LEU A 129 -0.51 -21.50 -26.50
CA LEU A 129 -1.47 -22.39 -25.85
C LEU A 129 -2.68 -21.67 -25.25
N ALA A 130 -2.70 -20.34 -25.26
CA ALA A 130 -3.82 -19.56 -24.76
C ALA A 130 -5.07 -19.79 -25.61
N THR A 131 -6.23 -19.84 -24.96
CA THR A 131 -7.51 -20.06 -25.63
C THR A 131 -8.46 -18.87 -25.47
N ASP A 132 -9.30 -18.65 -26.47
CA ASP A 132 -10.49 -17.79 -26.43
C ASP A 132 -11.78 -18.62 -26.40
N ALA A 133 -11.68 -19.95 -26.34
CA ALA A 133 -12.81 -20.84 -26.20
C ALA A 133 -13.49 -20.64 -24.84
N GLY A 134 -14.82 -20.64 -24.86
CA GLY A 134 -15.62 -20.61 -23.64
C GLY A 134 -15.53 -21.91 -22.83
N GLY A 135 -16.15 -21.91 -21.66
CA GLY A 135 -16.13 -23.02 -20.72
C GLY A 135 -16.05 -22.44 -19.32
N ARG A 136 -14.84 -22.37 -18.77
CA ARG A 136 -14.57 -21.82 -17.44
C ARG A 136 -14.86 -20.32 -17.35
N LEU A 137 -14.59 -19.60 -18.44
CA LEU A 137 -14.79 -18.16 -18.58
C LEU A 137 -15.52 -17.86 -19.90
N PRO A 138 -16.12 -16.66 -20.05
CA PRO A 138 -16.82 -16.28 -21.26
C PRO A 138 -15.94 -16.37 -22.52
N ALA A 139 -16.51 -16.91 -23.59
CA ALA A 139 -15.85 -17.06 -24.89
C ALA A 139 -15.52 -15.72 -25.58
N GLY A 140 -14.63 -15.76 -26.57
CA GLY A 140 -14.29 -14.62 -27.42
C GLY A 140 -13.30 -13.62 -26.81
N ARG A 141 -12.64 -14.02 -25.71
CA ARG A 141 -11.58 -13.25 -25.04
C ARG A 141 -10.49 -14.18 -24.57
N PHE A 142 -9.25 -13.72 -24.67
CA PHE A 142 -8.13 -14.38 -24.02
C PHE A 142 -8.04 -13.91 -22.57
N TRP A 143 -7.91 -14.84 -21.63
CA TRP A 143 -7.97 -14.52 -20.21
C TRP A 143 -6.60 -14.58 -19.56
N LEU A 144 -6.25 -13.50 -18.86
CA LEU A 144 -5.17 -13.45 -17.89
C LEU A 144 -5.77 -13.45 -16.49
N ARG A 145 -5.05 -14.05 -15.54
CA ARG A 145 -5.39 -14.05 -14.13
C ARG A 145 -4.18 -13.63 -13.30
N ALA A 146 -4.37 -12.66 -12.41
CA ALA A 146 -3.45 -12.37 -11.32
C ALA A 146 -4.04 -12.93 -10.03
N SER A 147 -3.32 -13.79 -9.34
CA SER A 147 -3.79 -14.45 -8.11
C SER A 147 -2.78 -14.26 -6.98
N ALA A 148 -3.28 -14.03 -5.77
CA ALA A 148 -2.48 -14.00 -4.56
C ALA A 148 -2.99 -15.07 -3.59
N ALA A 149 -2.10 -15.98 -3.18
CA ALA A 149 -2.44 -17.07 -2.27
C ALA A 149 -2.89 -16.54 -0.89
N ALA A 150 -2.20 -15.49 -0.42
CA ALA A 150 -2.48 -14.84 0.86
C ALA A 150 -2.05 -13.36 0.83
N ARG A 151 -2.46 -12.61 1.86
CA ARG A 151 -2.05 -11.22 2.16
C ARG A 151 -2.51 -10.23 1.10
N THR A 152 -3.71 -10.40 0.55
CA THR A 152 -4.24 -9.51 -0.51
C THR A 152 -4.28 -8.04 -0.07
N ARG A 153 -4.45 -7.80 1.24
CA ARG A 153 -4.40 -6.46 1.85
C ARG A 153 -3.04 -5.76 1.71
N ALA A 154 -1.95 -6.49 1.43
CA ALA A 154 -0.63 -5.91 1.14
C ALA A 154 -0.51 -5.37 -0.30
N THR A 155 -1.51 -5.58 -1.15
CA THR A 155 -1.59 -4.99 -2.50
C THR A 155 -2.34 -3.66 -2.48
N CYS A 156 -2.03 -2.77 -3.42
CA CYS A 156 -2.76 -1.51 -3.57
C CYS A 156 -4.11 -1.73 -4.24
N ARG A 157 -5.09 -0.90 -3.87
CA ARG A 157 -6.39 -0.84 -4.52
C ARG A 157 -6.21 -0.46 -5.99
N LEU A 158 -6.88 -1.23 -6.85
CA LEU A 158 -6.90 -1.00 -8.29
C LEU A 158 -7.84 0.16 -8.63
N ILE A 159 -7.31 1.19 -9.30
CA ILE A 159 -8.12 2.30 -9.83
C ILE A 159 -8.56 1.98 -11.27
N ALA A 160 -7.61 1.57 -12.12
CA ALA A 160 -7.90 1.29 -13.52
C ALA A 160 -6.83 0.38 -14.16
N ILE A 161 -7.23 -0.36 -15.19
CA ILE A 161 -6.33 -1.08 -16.10
C ILE A 161 -6.52 -0.50 -17.49
N ARG A 162 -5.43 -0.07 -18.14
CA ARG A 162 -5.47 0.50 -19.50
C ARG A 162 -4.58 -0.31 -20.44
N ALA A 163 -5.13 -0.75 -21.55
CA ALA A 163 -4.37 -1.50 -22.55
C ALA A 163 -3.55 -0.59 -23.47
N GLN A 164 -2.51 -1.17 -24.08
CA GLN A 164 -1.60 -0.50 -25.03
C GLN A 164 -0.87 0.72 -24.45
N ALA A 165 -0.51 0.65 -23.18
CA ALA A 165 0.21 1.73 -22.51
C ALA A 165 1.74 1.61 -22.68
N ALA A 166 2.41 2.76 -22.74
CA ALA A 166 3.86 2.87 -22.79
C ALA A 166 4.35 3.99 -21.85
N SER A 167 5.64 3.93 -21.49
CA SER A 167 6.28 5.00 -20.73
C SER A 167 6.89 6.02 -21.68
N ALA A 168 6.75 7.30 -21.34
CA ALA A 168 7.36 8.41 -22.07
C ALA A 168 8.22 9.22 -21.10
N THR A 169 9.43 9.57 -21.54
CA THR A 169 10.38 10.38 -20.76
C THR A 169 10.51 11.76 -21.37
N LEU A 170 10.70 12.77 -20.53
CA LEU A 170 10.95 14.14 -20.99
C LEU A 170 12.31 14.19 -21.69
N LEU A 171 12.32 14.69 -22.92
CA LEU A 171 13.55 14.96 -23.66
C LEU A 171 14.09 16.34 -23.28
N ARG A 172 15.41 16.47 -23.11
CA ARG A 172 16.09 17.73 -22.76
C ARG A 172 15.53 18.40 -21.49
N PRO A 173 15.53 17.71 -20.33
CA PRO A 173 15.01 18.25 -19.07
C PRO A 173 15.65 19.59 -18.66
N GLU A 174 16.89 19.84 -19.07
CA GLU A 174 17.64 21.07 -18.83
C GLU A 174 16.95 22.34 -19.36
N LEU A 175 16.18 22.23 -20.45
CA LEU A 175 15.43 23.35 -21.04
C LEU A 175 14.09 23.63 -20.32
N HIS A 176 13.66 22.71 -19.45
CA HIS A 176 12.36 22.73 -18.79
C HIS A 176 12.47 22.66 -17.26
N SER A 177 13.55 23.21 -16.71
CA SER A 177 13.90 23.15 -15.29
C SER A 177 12.78 23.64 -14.35
N ALA A 178 12.03 24.68 -14.75
CA ALA A 178 10.92 25.22 -13.96
C ALA A 178 9.79 24.20 -13.75
N HIS A 179 9.57 23.31 -14.72
CA HIS A 179 8.53 22.29 -14.63
C HIS A 179 8.97 21.11 -13.74
N LEU A 180 10.27 20.80 -13.65
CA LEU A 180 10.74 19.59 -12.96
C LEU A 180 10.43 19.56 -11.46
N ALA A 181 10.13 20.72 -10.85
CA ALA A 181 9.73 20.82 -9.45
C ALA A 181 8.30 20.31 -9.19
N SER A 182 7.42 20.34 -10.19
CA SER A 182 6.02 19.94 -10.06
C SER A 182 5.66 18.86 -11.09
N PRO A 183 4.95 17.81 -10.68
CA PRO A 183 4.53 16.77 -11.62
C PRO A 183 3.57 17.35 -12.66
N LEU A 184 3.73 16.92 -13.92
CA LEU A 184 2.84 17.29 -15.02
C LEU A 184 1.46 16.69 -14.71
N PRO A 185 0.39 17.50 -14.63
CA PRO A 185 -0.94 17.00 -14.31
C PRO A 185 -1.39 15.91 -15.29
N ALA A 186 -2.24 14.99 -14.81
CA ALA A 186 -2.88 14.01 -15.68
C ALA A 186 -3.66 14.70 -16.80
N GLY A 187 -3.63 14.11 -18.00
CA GLY A 187 -4.31 14.62 -19.19
C GLY A 187 -3.57 15.71 -19.95
N SER A 188 -2.39 16.16 -19.48
CA SER A 188 -1.65 17.26 -20.13
C SER A 188 -1.09 16.86 -21.50
N ALA A 189 -0.53 15.66 -21.64
CA ALA A 189 -0.08 15.16 -22.93
C ALA A 189 -1.23 14.45 -23.68
N GLY A 190 -1.67 15.06 -24.78
CA GLY A 190 -2.79 14.56 -25.60
C GLY A 190 -2.53 14.49 -27.11
N LYS A 191 -1.34 14.89 -27.58
CA LYS A 191 -0.97 14.92 -29.00
C LYS A 191 0.47 14.45 -29.20
N LEU A 192 0.73 13.81 -30.34
CA LEU A 192 2.08 13.48 -30.78
C LEU A 192 2.66 14.69 -31.54
N GLU A 193 3.96 14.91 -31.40
CA GLU A 193 4.69 15.89 -32.22
C GLU A 193 4.58 15.54 -33.71
N ASN A 194 4.91 14.29 -34.05
CA ASN A 194 4.72 13.73 -35.38
C ASN A 194 3.46 12.86 -35.40
N ARG A 195 2.42 13.32 -36.12
CA ARG A 195 1.14 12.60 -36.23
C ARG A 195 1.34 11.26 -36.96
N GLN A 196 0.80 10.19 -36.36
CA GLN A 196 0.76 8.85 -36.95
C GLN A 196 -0.69 8.49 -37.29
N VAL A 197 -0.96 8.10 -38.55
CA VAL A 197 -2.32 7.76 -39.01
C VAL A 197 -2.89 6.55 -38.28
N ALA A 198 -2.03 5.59 -37.89
CA ALA A 198 -2.43 4.40 -37.14
C ALA A 198 -2.86 4.68 -35.69
N ILE A 199 -2.53 5.87 -35.14
CA ILE A 199 -2.81 6.22 -33.74
C ILE A 199 -4.03 7.15 -33.70
N LYS A 200 -5.16 6.62 -33.22
CA LYS A 200 -6.41 7.36 -33.11
C LYS A 200 -6.40 8.42 -32.00
N LYS A 201 -5.81 8.10 -30.85
CA LYS A 201 -5.79 8.95 -29.65
C LYS A 201 -4.55 8.64 -28.81
N VAL A 202 -4.01 9.68 -28.17
CA VAL A 202 -3.00 9.57 -27.11
C VAL A 202 -3.54 10.27 -25.87
N GLU A 203 -3.34 9.66 -24.71
CA GLU A 203 -3.74 10.23 -23.43
C GLU A 203 -2.72 9.89 -22.35
N GLN A 204 -2.52 10.83 -21.42
CA GLN A 204 -1.69 10.64 -20.22
C GLN A 204 -2.62 10.46 -19.01
N PRO A 205 -2.90 9.22 -18.57
CA PRO A 205 -3.89 8.97 -17.52
C PRO A 205 -3.42 9.34 -16.12
N VAL A 206 -2.10 9.38 -15.87
CA VAL A 206 -1.50 9.63 -14.56
C VAL A 206 -0.59 10.85 -14.63
N ALA A 207 -0.37 11.51 -13.49
CA ALA A 207 0.61 12.60 -13.41
C ALA A 207 2.02 12.08 -13.70
N SER A 208 2.92 12.95 -14.19
CA SER A 208 4.32 12.55 -14.36
C SER A 208 4.98 12.35 -12.99
N PHE A 209 6.05 11.56 -12.95
CA PHE A 209 6.77 11.24 -11.72
C PHE A 209 8.28 11.32 -11.94
N GLY A 210 9.05 11.35 -10.84
CA GLY A 210 10.51 11.24 -10.87
C GLY A 210 11.28 12.50 -11.31
N GLY A 211 10.60 13.59 -11.67
CA GLY A 211 11.23 14.88 -11.96
C GLY A 211 11.94 15.46 -10.74
N ARG A 212 13.15 16.01 -10.95
CA ARG A 212 13.90 16.76 -9.94
C ARG A 212 14.35 18.08 -10.54
N ALA A 213 14.09 19.18 -9.86
CA ALA A 213 14.62 20.49 -10.23
C ALA A 213 16.16 20.49 -10.16
N PRO A 214 16.83 21.35 -10.94
CA PRO A 214 18.27 21.55 -10.80
C PRO A 214 18.65 21.90 -9.36
N GLU A 215 19.76 21.32 -8.90
CA GLU A 215 20.27 21.53 -7.56
C GLU A 215 20.65 23.00 -7.34
N THR A 216 20.22 23.61 -6.24
CA THR A 216 20.59 24.99 -5.90
C THR A 216 22.02 25.03 -5.33
N PRO A 217 22.74 26.17 -5.41
CA PRO A 217 24.10 26.27 -4.87
C PRO A 217 24.21 25.88 -3.39
N LEU A 218 23.23 26.28 -2.56
CA LEU A 218 23.17 25.90 -1.15
C LEU A 218 22.94 24.40 -0.95
N ALA A 219 22.06 23.79 -1.75
CA ALA A 219 21.83 22.34 -1.70
C ALA A 219 23.08 21.57 -2.13
N PHE A 220 23.77 22.04 -3.17
CA PHE A 220 25.06 21.49 -3.61
C PHE A 220 26.13 21.56 -2.52
N SER A 221 26.32 22.73 -1.89
CA SER A 221 27.32 22.89 -0.82
C SER A 221 27.02 22.00 0.39
N ARG A 222 25.74 21.81 0.73
CA ARG A 222 25.31 20.87 1.77
C ARG A 222 25.62 19.43 1.36
N ARG A 223 25.19 19.00 0.17
CA ARG A 223 25.44 17.64 -0.34
C ARG A 223 26.94 17.33 -0.43
N ALA A 224 27.75 18.29 -0.88
CA ALA A 224 29.21 18.15 -0.95
C ALA A 224 29.82 17.99 0.45
N SER A 225 29.41 18.82 1.42
CA SER A 225 29.88 18.73 2.80
C SER A 225 29.52 17.38 3.44
N GLU A 226 28.27 16.94 3.30
CA GLU A 226 27.84 15.62 3.80
C GLU A 226 28.61 14.50 3.10
N ARG A 227 28.78 14.56 1.77
CA ARG A 227 29.54 13.56 1.02
C ARG A 227 30.99 13.44 1.48
N LEU A 228 31.64 14.54 1.84
CA LEU A 228 33.00 14.55 2.39
C LEU A 228 33.06 13.93 3.80
N ARG A 229 31.99 14.11 4.59
CA ARG A 229 31.85 13.52 5.93
C ARG A 229 31.68 12.01 5.86
N HIS A 230 30.63 11.52 5.20
CA HIS A 230 30.30 10.09 5.19
C HIS A 230 31.08 9.29 4.12
N LYS A 231 31.71 9.95 3.14
CA LYS A 231 32.53 9.32 2.07
C LYS A 231 31.83 8.19 1.32
N GLY A 232 30.50 8.25 1.23
CA GLY A 232 29.67 7.22 0.62
C GLY A 232 29.52 5.91 1.41
N ARG A 233 29.95 5.87 2.69
CA ARG A 233 29.79 4.70 3.58
C ARG A 233 28.88 5.03 4.75
N ALA A 234 28.12 4.03 5.20
CA ALA A 234 27.23 4.14 6.35
C ALA A 234 27.93 3.56 7.59
N LEU A 235 28.49 4.43 8.42
CA LEU A 235 29.26 4.04 9.62
C LEU A 235 28.52 4.45 10.90
N GLY A 236 28.27 5.75 11.09
CA GLY A 236 27.53 6.28 12.22
C GLY A 236 26.05 6.54 11.90
N PRO A 237 25.19 6.73 12.93
CA PRO A 237 23.74 6.94 12.73
C PRO A 237 23.41 8.05 11.72
N HIS A 238 24.07 9.22 11.84
CA HIS A 238 23.91 10.34 10.92
C HIS A 238 24.23 9.99 9.46
N ASP A 239 25.19 9.10 9.22
CA ASP A 239 25.58 8.69 7.87
C ASP A 239 24.47 7.85 7.22
N TYR A 240 23.86 6.93 7.98
CA TYR A 240 22.70 6.16 7.50
C TYR A 240 21.54 7.08 7.15
N GLU A 241 21.21 8.01 8.04
CA GLU A 241 20.08 8.92 7.87
C GLU A 241 20.28 9.81 6.63
N THR A 242 21.44 10.44 6.50
CA THR A 242 21.75 11.38 5.42
C THR A 242 21.85 10.68 4.06
N LEU A 243 22.51 9.52 4.00
CA LEU A 243 22.62 8.73 2.76
C LEU A 243 21.26 8.33 2.21
N VAL A 244 20.36 7.89 3.09
CA VAL A 244 19.01 7.46 2.68
C VAL A 244 18.16 8.64 2.23
N LEU A 245 18.19 9.76 2.99
CA LEU A 245 17.44 10.96 2.64
C LEU A 245 17.90 11.57 1.29
N GLU A 246 19.21 11.55 1.00
CA GLU A 246 19.74 12.02 -0.30
C GLU A 246 19.27 11.12 -1.46
N ALA A 247 19.32 9.80 -1.26
CA ALA A 247 19.00 8.84 -2.31
C ALA A 247 17.50 8.78 -2.62
N ILE A 248 16.65 8.88 -1.60
CA ILE A 248 15.21 8.61 -1.68
C ILE A 248 14.41 9.82 -1.16
N PRO A 249 14.10 10.81 -2.04
CA PRO A 249 13.41 12.05 -1.66
C PRO A 249 11.95 11.87 -1.26
N SER A 250 11.37 10.70 -1.52
CA SER A 250 10.02 10.37 -1.06
C SER A 250 9.94 10.18 0.45
N LEU A 251 11.07 10.12 1.16
CA LEU A 251 11.15 10.05 2.61
C LEU A 251 11.27 11.45 3.21
N TYR A 252 10.54 11.69 4.29
CA TYR A 252 10.60 12.93 5.06
C TYR A 252 11.61 12.85 6.19
N LYS A 253 11.59 11.74 6.94
CA LYS A 253 12.51 11.51 8.05
C LYS A 253 13.03 10.08 8.01
N VAL A 254 14.31 9.93 8.36
CA VAL A 254 14.96 8.65 8.58
C VAL A 254 15.59 8.70 9.95
N LYS A 255 15.45 7.64 10.74
CA LYS A 255 16.06 7.49 12.04
C LYS A 255 16.86 6.19 12.07
N CYS A 256 18.14 6.29 12.39
CA CYS A 256 18.99 5.13 12.59
C CYS A 256 19.01 4.76 14.07
N LEU A 257 18.59 3.54 14.38
CA LEU A 257 18.63 2.95 15.72
C LEU A 257 19.80 1.96 15.79
N PRO A 258 20.93 2.36 16.41
CA PRO A 258 22.07 1.47 16.57
C PRO A 258 21.72 0.35 17.57
N HIS A 259 22.43 -0.77 17.46
CA HIS A 259 22.29 -1.93 18.36
C HIS A 259 20.86 -2.47 18.49
N THR A 260 20.00 -2.18 17.51
CA THR A 260 18.58 -2.53 17.54
C THR A 260 18.30 -3.59 16.49
N ARG A 261 17.66 -4.69 16.90
CA ARG A 261 17.22 -5.77 16.02
C ARG A 261 15.77 -6.12 16.31
N LEU A 262 14.99 -6.31 15.25
CA LEU A 262 13.62 -6.79 15.33
C LEU A 262 13.60 -8.30 15.09
N GLU A 263 13.13 -9.06 16.08
CA GLU A 263 13.06 -10.52 16.06
C GLU A 263 11.75 -10.97 16.72
N GLY A 264 10.94 -11.78 16.02
CA GLY A 264 9.67 -12.31 16.56
C GLY A 264 8.61 -11.26 16.91
N GLY A 265 8.65 -10.07 16.28
CA GLY A 265 7.71 -8.97 16.56
C GLY A 265 8.06 -8.11 17.77
N ALA A 266 9.14 -8.42 18.48
CA ALA A 266 9.67 -7.62 19.57
C ALA A 266 10.93 -6.85 19.16
N ASP A 267 11.09 -5.65 19.73
CA ASP A 267 12.28 -4.82 19.55
C ASP A 267 13.34 -5.20 20.58
N ARG A 268 14.48 -5.70 20.10
CA ARG A 268 15.65 -5.94 20.94
C ARG A 268 16.64 -4.79 20.75
N GLU A 269 16.64 -3.87 21.71
CA GLU A 269 17.50 -2.67 21.71
C GLU A 269 18.94 -2.94 22.17
N ILE A 270 19.24 -4.19 22.55
CA ILE A 270 20.58 -4.65 22.91
C ILE A 270 20.97 -5.81 21.99
N ALA A 271 21.35 -5.45 20.77
CA ALA A 271 21.78 -6.35 19.70
C ALA A 271 22.99 -5.75 18.94
N PRO A 272 24.23 -5.90 19.47
CA PRO A 272 25.45 -5.46 18.78
C PRO A 272 25.56 -6.04 17.35
N GLY A 273 26.12 -5.25 16.44
CA GLY A 273 26.23 -5.62 15.02
C GLY A 273 24.92 -5.55 14.23
N SER A 274 23.79 -5.22 14.87
CA SER A 274 22.51 -4.95 14.19
C SER A 274 22.18 -3.46 14.20
N VAL A 275 21.64 -2.96 13.09
CA VAL A 275 21.21 -1.58 12.92
C VAL A 275 19.82 -1.59 12.32
N THR A 276 18.87 -0.92 12.96
CA THR A 276 17.52 -0.75 12.43
C THR A 276 17.34 0.67 11.92
N VAL A 277 17.01 0.82 10.64
CA VAL A 277 16.70 2.11 10.02
C VAL A 277 15.19 2.24 9.92
N VAL A 278 14.65 3.25 10.58
CA VAL A 278 13.22 3.57 10.58
C VAL A 278 12.96 4.71 9.62
N THR A 279 11.95 4.58 8.77
CA THR A 279 11.65 5.58 7.73
C THR A 279 10.24 6.12 7.87
N ILE A 280 10.08 7.40 7.57
CA ILE A 280 8.79 8.09 7.53
C ILE A 280 8.65 8.73 6.15
N PRO A 281 7.57 8.45 5.40
CA PRO A 281 7.38 9.00 4.07
C PRO A 281 7.04 10.49 4.13
N ASN A 282 7.29 11.20 3.04
CA ASN A 282 6.76 12.53 2.85
C ASN A 282 5.26 12.45 2.52
N LEU A 283 4.45 13.08 3.38
CA LEU A 283 2.98 13.12 3.26
C LEU A 283 2.49 14.17 2.26
N ILE A 284 3.34 15.09 1.80
CA ILE A 284 2.94 16.19 0.92
C ILE A 284 2.36 15.64 -0.40
N GLY A 285 1.10 15.98 -0.67
CA GLY A 285 0.41 15.62 -1.91
C GLY A 285 -0.10 14.18 -1.99
N ARG A 286 0.05 13.36 -0.94
CA ARG A 286 -0.46 11.98 -0.91
C ARG A 286 -1.88 11.94 -0.34
N LYS A 287 -2.82 11.40 -1.12
CA LYS A 287 -4.21 11.18 -0.71
C LYS A 287 -4.38 9.72 -0.26
N GLY A 288 -5.19 9.47 0.76
CA GLY A 288 -5.61 8.11 1.16
C GLY A 288 -4.90 7.50 2.37
N HIS A 289 -3.94 8.19 3.00
CA HIS A 289 -3.32 7.75 4.25
C HIS A 289 -3.94 8.42 5.47
N ASN A 290 -3.91 7.74 6.62
CA ASN A 290 -4.09 8.41 7.91
C ASN A 290 -2.90 9.38 8.12
N PRO A 291 -3.14 10.71 8.21
CA PRO A 291 -2.05 11.68 8.34
C PRO A 291 -1.30 11.55 9.67
N PHE A 292 -1.92 10.98 10.70
CA PHE A 292 -1.29 10.76 12.00
C PHE A 292 -0.33 9.57 11.99
N THR A 293 -0.53 8.58 11.12
CA THR A 293 0.27 7.35 11.05
C THR A 293 0.87 7.12 9.65
N PRO A 294 1.82 7.97 9.22
CA PRO A 294 2.47 7.83 7.92
C PRO A 294 3.36 6.60 7.85
N TYR A 295 3.02 5.65 6.99
CA TYR A 295 3.83 4.45 6.77
C TYR A 295 4.51 4.46 5.41
N THR A 296 5.79 4.08 5.38
CA THR A 296 6.54 3.86 4.15
C THR A 296 6.09 2.55 3.51
N SER A 297 5.94 2.53 2.18
CA SER A 297 5.58 1.31 1.44
C SER A 297 6.67 0.25 1.53
N GLN A 298 6.29 -1.03 1.50
CA GLN A 298 7.25 -2.15 1.55
C GLN A 298 8.28 -2.11 0.42
N ALA A 299 7.86 -1.73 -0.79
CA ALA A 299 8.77 -1.51 -1.92
C ALA A 299 9.86 -0.47 -1.61
N THR A 300 9.48 0.65 -0.98
CA THR A 300 10.45 1.68 -0.59
C THR A 300 11.38 1.18 0.52
N LEU A 301 10.87 0.45 1.51
CA LEU A 301 11.70 -0.16 2.57
C LEU A 301 12.73 -1.13 1.98
N ALA A 302 12.33 -1.96 1.01
CA ALA A 302 13.22 -2.88 0.31
C ALA A 302 14.28 -2.12 -0.51
N ALA A 303 13.89 -1.04 -1.20
CA ALA A 303 14.82 -0.20 -1.95
C ALA A 303 15.86 0.48 -1.02
N VAL A 304 15.45 0.96 0.15
CA VAL A 304 16.36 1.50 1.17
C VAL A 304 17.34 0.42 1.63
N ALA A 305 16.85 -0.79 1.92
CA ALA A 305 17.69 -1.89 2.37
C ALA A 305 18.74 -2.27 1.31
N ALA A 306 18.31 -2.44 0.06
CA ALA A 306 19.20 -2.73 -1.06
C ALA A 306 20.22 -1.61 -1.31
N PHE A 307 19.82 -0.35 -1.10
CA PHE A 307 20.72 0.80 -1.21
C PHE A 307 21.79 0.83 -0.11
N LEU A 308 21.43 0.48 1.13
CA LEU A 308 22.36 0.48 2.26
C LEU A 308 23.30 -0.73 2.26
N GLN A 309 22.85 -1.88 1.80
CA GLN A 309 23.60 -3.14 1.83
C GLN A 309 25.06 -3.04 1.30
N PRO A 310 25.35 -2.41 0.15
CA PRO A 310 26.73 -2.28 -0.34
C PRO A 310 27.55 -1.20 0.38
N ARG A 311 26.94 -0.39 1.25
CA ARG A 311 27.55 0.78 1.92
C ARG A 311 27.90 0.54 3.38
N VAL A 312 27.47 -0.60 3.93
CA VAL A 312 27.76 -1.01 5.31
C VAL A 312 28.93 -1.98 5.40
N GLY A 313 29.47 -2.15 6.61
CA GLY A 313 30.50 -3.16 6.88
C GLY A 313 29.92 -4.58 6.79
N PRO A 314 30.74 -5.59 6.45
CA PRO A 314 30.28 -6.97 6.23
C PRO A 314 29.69 -7.66 7.47
N PHE A 315 30.02 -7.16 8.66
CA PHE A 315 29.52 -7.70 9.93
C PHE A 315 28.24 -7.01 10.42
N VAL A 316 27.76 -5.99 9.71
CA VAL A 316 26.57 -5.22 10.12
C VAL A 316 25.33 -5.80 9.46
N ARG A 317 24.32 -6.10 10.28
CA ARG A 317 23.00 -6.53 9.84
C ARG A 317 22.06 -5.34 9.84
N VAL A 318 21.70 -4.85 8.67
CA VAL A 318 20.77 -3.72 8.52
C VAL A 318 19.35 -4.26 8.35
N GLN A 319 18.42 -3.71 9.12
CA GLN A 319 16.99 -3.91 8.94
C GLN A 319 16.32 -2.57 8.67
N VAL A 320 15.46 -2.50 7.66
CA VAL A 320 14.67 -1.28 7.39
C VAL A 320 13.22 -1.56 7.73
N ARG A 321 12.62 -0.71 8.58
CA ARG A 321 11.28 -0.92 9.14
C ARG A 321 10.49 0.37 9.20
N ASN A 322 9.18 0.21 9.33
CA ASN A 322 8.26 1.29 9.68
C ASN A 322 8.30 1.57 11.20
N PRO A 323 7.99 2.81 11.63
CA PRO A 323 7.84 3.12 13.04
C PRO A 323 6.63 2.40 13.67
N THR A 324 6.65 2.26 14.99
CA THR A 324 5.42 1.93 15.74
C THR A 324 4.73 3.24 16.09
N TYR A 325 3.47 3.40 15.72
CA TYR A 325 2.68 4.52 16.19
C TYR A 325 1.90 4.09 17.42
N GLU A 326 2.02 4.86 18.50
CA GLU A 326 1.38 4.63 19.79
C GLU A 326 0.35 5.74 20.02
N PRO A 327 -0.95 5.47 19.78
CA PRO A 327 -1.96 6.50 19.87
C PRO A 327 -2.22 6.92 21.32
N VAL A 328 -2.33 8.23 21.53
CA VAL A 328 -2.71 8.85 22.80
C VAL A 328 -4.08 9.47 22.64
N ARG A 329 -5.03 9.08 23.50
CA ARG A 329 -6.37 9.62 23.53
C ARG A 329 -6.55 10.50 24.75
N LEU A 330 -7.03 11.73 24.55
CA LEU A 330 -7.43 12.62 25.63
C LEU A 330 -8.93 12.48 25.88
N THR A 331 -9.32 12.43 27.14
CA THR A 331 -10.72 12.46 27.58
C THR A 331 -10.86 13.54 28.64
N PHE A 332 -11.67 14.56 28.40
CA PHE A 332 -11.84 15.65 29.36
C PHE A 332 -13.14 16.42 29.14
N GLN A 333 -13.52 17.22 30.12
CA GLN A 333 -14.63 18.16 30.01
C GLN A 333 -14.06 19.59 29.96
N VAL A 334 -14.66 20.45 29.13
CA VAL A 334 -14.19 21.82 28.91
C VAL A 334 -15.34 22.81 28.95
N ARG A 335 -15.12 23.96 29.58
CA ARG A 335 -15.97 25.14 29.47
C ARG A 335 -15.28 26.18 28.58
N PHE A 336 -16.02 26.74 27.64
CA PHE A 336 -15.53 27.80 26.77
C PHE A 336 -15.92 29.18 27.30
N THR A 337 -15.15 30.20 26.94
CA THR A 337 -15.42 31.58 27.35
C THR A 337 -16.73 32.10 26.74
N PRO A 338 -17.49 32.96 27.47
CA PRO A 338 -18.74 33.50 26.98
C PRO A 338 -18.56 34.31 25.68
N GLY A 339 -19.50 34.16 24.74
CA GLY A 339 -19.52 34.91 23.47
C GLY A 339 -18.95 34.16 22.26
N ASN A 340 -18.41 32.96 22.45
CA ASN A 340 -18.02 32.07 21.34
C ASN A 340 -19.04 30.94 21.13
N ASP A 341 -19.18 30.47 19.89
CA ASP A 341 -19.97 29.26 19.59
C ASP A 341 -19.25 28.00 20.13
N PRO A 342 -19.85 27.28 21.10
CA PRO A 342 -19.22 26.10 21.70
C PRO A 342 -18.90 24.99 20.69
N ALA A 343 -19.72 24.82 19.65
CA ALA A 343 -19.51 23.78 18.65
C ALA A 343 -18.28 24.11 17.76
N LEU A 344 -18.13 25.38 17.39
CA LEU A 344 -16.97 25.86 16.64
C LEU A 344 -15.70 25.73 17.48
N CYS A 345 -15.72 26.19 18.73
CA CYS A 345 -14.61 26.07 19.67
C CYS A 345 -14.19 24.62 19.90
N LEU A 346 -15.15 23.70 20.05
CA LEU A 346 -14.86 22.27 20.18
C LEU A 346 -14.15 21.72 18.93
N SER A 347 -14.65 22.05 17.74
CA SER A 347 -14.03 21.60 16.47
C SER A 347 -12.60 22.16 16.29
N ARG A 348 -12.39 23.41 16.70
CA ARG A 348 -11.09 24.07 16.70
C ARG A 348 -10.14 23.42 17.71
N LEU A 349 -10.59 23.21 18.94
CA LEU A 349 -9.79 22.58 20.00
C LEU A 349 -9.33 21.18 19.61
N ARG A 350 -10.24 20.36 19.05
CA ARG A 350 -9.88 19.02 18.54
C ARG A 350 -8.73 19.09 17.54
N ARG A 351 -8.85 19.98 16.54
CA ARG A 351 -7.80 20.17 15.53
C ARG A 351 -6.48 20.67 16.13
N GLU A 352 -6.54 21.58 17.10
CA GLU A 352 -5.34 22.10 17.76
C GLU A 352 -4.64 21.04 18.61
N VAL A 353 -5.41 20.19 19.32
CA VAL A 353 -4.88 19.04 20.05
C VAL A 353 -4.24 18.02 19.10
N ASP A 354 -4.92 17.68 18.00
CA ASP A 354 -4.37 16.79 16.97
C ASP A 354 -3.05 17.35 16.40
N ALA A 355 -3.00 18.66 16.12
CA ALA A 355 -1.82 19.33 15.62
C ALA A 355 -0.68 19.39 16.63
N PHE A 356 -0.97 19.45 17.92
CA PHE A 356 0.05 19.42 18.97
C PHE A 356 0.66 18.02 19.14
N LEU A 357 -0.18 16.98 19.14
CA LEU A 357 0.27 15.59 19.28
C LEU A 357 0.91 15.05 17.99
N SER A 358 0.55 15.59 16.83
CA SER A 358 1.08 15.14 15.54
C SER A 358 1.34 16.32 14.59
N PRO A 359 2.35 17.17 14.87
CA PRO A 359 2.57 18.40 14.11
C PRO A 359 2.84 18.18 12.62
N TRP A 360 3.51 17.08 12.27
CA TRP A 360 3.83 16.70 10.89
C TRP A 360 2.59 16.44 10.01
N ALA A 361 1.43 16.20 10.61
CA ALA A 361 0.17 16.02 9.89
C ALA A 361 -0.40 17.35 9.36
N PHE A 362 0.00 18.49 9.93
CA PHE A 362 -0.58 19.81 9.65
C PHE A 362 0.43 20.82 9.13
N GLU A 363 1.65 20.82 9.66
CA GLU A 363 2.69 21.80 9.34
C GLU A 363 3.94 21.14 8.75
N GLN A 364 4.44 21.72 7.66
CA GLN A 364 5.65 21.24 7.00
C GLN A 364 6.90 21.64 7.82
N GLY A 365 7.82 20.70 7.99
CA GLY A 365 9.14 20.98 8.60
C GLY A 365 9.19 20.82 10.13
N GLN A 366 8.07 20.46 10.77
CA GLN A 366 8.05 20.11 12.19
C GLN A 366 8.82 18.80 12.46
N GLU A 367 9.52 18.75 13.59
CA GLU A 367 10.34 17.60 13.94
C GLU A 367 9.50 16.45 14.49
N ILE A 368 9.63 15.26 13.90
CA ILE A 368 9.05 14.02 14.45
C ILE A 368 10.02 13.43 15.47
N VAL A 369 9.62 13.40 16.74
CA VAL A 369 10.46 12.89 17.82
C VAL A 369 10.25 11.38 17.98
N PHE A 370 11.34 10.62 17.91
CA PHE A 370 11.37 9.16 18.13
C PHE A 370 11.76 8.86 19.57
N GLY A 371 10.98 8.01 20.23
CA GLY A 371 11.11 7.86 21.68
C GLY A 371 10.73 9.16 22.37
N GLY A 372 9.96 9.10 23.44
CA GLY A 372 9.49 10.33 24.04
C GLY A 372 8.59 10.09 25.22
N THR A 373 8.43 11.16 25.97
CA THR A 373 7.64 11.19 27.17
C THR A 373 6.66 12.35 27.07
N LEU A 374 5.38 12.04 27.07
CA LEU A 374 4.32 13.04 27.17
C LEU A 374 3.81 13.09 28.60
N HIS A 375 3.87 14.28 29.18
CA HIS A 375 3.34 14.54 30.51
C HIS A 375 1.93 15.09 30.40
N ARG A 376 1.02 14.60 31.25
CA ARG A 376 -0.35 15.09 31.36
C ARG A 376 -0.38 16.60 31.62
N SER A 377 0.50 17.10 32.50
CA SER A 377 0.62 18.53 32.79
C SER A 377 0.93 19.39 31.56
N THR A 378 1.78 18.91 30.64
CA THR A 378 2.08 19.63 29.40
C THR A 378 0.85 19.74 28.50
N LEU A 379 0.09 18.65 28.39
CA LEU A 379 -1.14 18.60 27.58
C LEU A 379 -2.26 19.44 28.19
N LEU A 380 -2.42 19.37 29.52
CA LEU A 380 -3.38 20.20 30.24
C LEU A 380 -3.06 21.68 30.07
N HIS A 381 -1.81 22.08 30.32
CA HIS A 381 -1.35 23.46 30.16
C HIS A 381 -1.53 23.97 28.71
N PHE A 382 -1.36 23.11 27.71
CA PHE A 382 -1.61 23.44 26.31
C PHE A 382 -3.09 23.78 26.05
N VAL A 383 -4.02 23.03 26.64
CA VAL A 383 -5.46 23.27 26.50
C VAL A 383 -5.90 24.51 27.29
N GLU A 384 -5.42 24.66 28.52
CA GLU A 384 -5.77 25.80 29.39
C GLU A 384 -5.30 27.15 28.83
N ARG A 385 -4.20 27.19 28.07
CA ARG A 385 -3.66 28.42 27.48
C ARG A 385 -4.43 28.94 26.26
N ARG A 386 -5.53 28.32 25.86
CA ARG A 386 -6.33 28.77 24.72
C ARG A 386 -7.25 29.90 25.15
N ASP A 387 -7.18 31.04 24.46
CA ASP A 387 -7.96 32.25 24.78
C ASP A 387 -9.48 32.03 24.84
N TYR A 388 -9.97 30.96 24.20
CA TYR A 388 -11.37 30.59 24.15
C TYR A 388 -11.78 29.52 25.19
N VAL A 389 -10.85 29.04 26.01
CA VAL A 389 -11.08 28.06 27.09
C VAL A 389 -11.13 28.80 28.43
N ASP A 390 -12.15 28.51 29.24
CA ASP A 390 -12.34 29.06 30.58
C ASP A 390 -11.68 28.15 31.62
N PHE A 391 -12.13 26.88 31.68
CA PHE A 391 -11.49 25.85 32.50
C PHE A 391 -11.72 24.43 31.96
N VAL A 392 -10.93 23.49 32.48
CA VAL A 392 -10.95 22.06 32.11
C VAL A 392 -11.13 21.21 33.36
N THR A 393 -11.95 20.15 33.28
CA THR A 393 -12.13 19.15 34.36
C THR A 393 -12.00 17.73 33.83
N ASP A 394 -11.79 16.77 34.73
CA ASP A 394 -11.67 15.34 34.45
C ASP A 394 -10.66 14.99 33.34
N PHE A 395 -9.51 15.67 33.33
CA PHE A 395 -8.55 15.54 32.22
C PHE A 395 -7.78 14.24 32.24
N GLN A 396 -8.15 13.23 31.47
CA GLN A 396 -7.49 11.93 31.42
C GLN A 396 -6.66 11.75 30.14
N VAL A 397 -5.52 11.07 30.27
CA VAL A 397 -4.62 10.74 29.17
C VAL A 397 -4.51 9.22 29.06
N GLN A 398 -5.04 8.66 27.98
CA GLN A 398 -5.06 7.22 27.74
C GLN A 398 -4.04 6.82 26.69
N HIS A 399 -3.15 5.90 27.05
CA HIS A 399 -2.18 5.31 26.12
C HIS A 399 -2.75 4.04 25.48
N LEU A 400 -3.01 4.06 24.16
CA LEU A 400 -3.70 2.98 23.45
C LEU A 400 -2.76 1.92 22.84
N ALA A 401 -1.52 1.78 23.34
CA ALA A 401 -0.55 0.84 22.81
C ALA A 401 -0.76 -0.64 23.23
N GLY A 402 -1.75 -0.94 24.09
CA GLY A 402 -1.99 -2.29 24.65
C GLY A 402 -3.34 -2.90 24.30
N ALA A 403 -3.50 -4.20 24.57
CA ALA A 403 -4.78 -4.91 24.47
C ALA A 403 -5.67 -4.57 25.69
N GLY A 404 -6.29 -3.40 25.68
CA GLY A 404 -7.23 -2.95 26.71
C GLY A 404 -7.60 -1.48 26.55
N PRO A 405 -8.69 -1.00 27.18
CA PRO A 405 -8.93 0.43 27.30
C PRO A 405 -7.76 1.03 28.06
N GLY A 406 -6.97 1.90 27.42
CA GLY A 406 -5.78 2.49 28.03
C GLY A 406 -6.09 3.10 29.39
N SER A 407 -5.27 2.81 30.40
CA SER A 407 -5.38 3.43 31.72
C SER A 407 -5.08 4.92 31.65
N ASP A 408 -5.64 5.70 32.58
CA ASP A 408 -5.23 7.09 32.76
C ASP A 408 -3.78 7.12 33.28
N GLU A 409 -2.89 7.72 32.50
CA GLU A 409 -1.45 7.78 32.79
C GLU A 409 -1.02 9.24 32.98
N GLU A 410 -0.38 9.54 34.12
CA GLU A 410 0.22 10.85 34.36
C GLU A 410 1.36 11.16 33.38
N ARG A 411 2.04 10.10 32.93
CA ARG A 411 3.21 10.16 32.07
C ARG A 411 3.19 9.01 31.07
N VAL A 412 2.91 9.33 29.82
CA VAL A 412 2.93 8.40 28.71
C VAL A 412 4.34 8.32 28.15
N VAL A 413 4.95 7.14 28.20
CA VAL A 413 6.30 6.88 27.66
C VAL A 413 6.18 5.94 26.47
N ALA A 414 6.85 6.31 25.36
CA ALA A 414 6.94 5.45 24.19
C ALA A 414 7.59 4.11 24.55
N ARG A 415 7.00 2.98 24.14
CA ARG A 415 7.45 1.66 24.62
C ARG A 415 8.78 1.20 24.04
N THR A 416 9.13 1.67 22.84
CA THR A 416 10.38 1.30 22.16
C THR A 416 11.03 2.50 21.48
N ALA A 417 12.32 2.40 21.15
CA ALA A 417 13.06 3.45 20.48
C ALA A 417 12.57 3.77 19.05
N ARG A 418 11.78 2.88 18.44
CA ARG A 418 11.11 3.13 17.14
C ARG A 418 9.68 3.62 17.28
N SER A 419 9.18 3.77 18.50
CA SER A 419 7.83 4.22 18.78
C SER A 419 7.73 5.74 18.70
N ILE A 420 6.59 6.20 18.18
CA ILE A 420 6.21 7.60 18.06
C ILE A 420 4.83 7.75 18.70
N LEU A 421 4.72 8.63 19.69
CA LEU A 421 3.44 8.98 20.30
C LEU A 421 2.67 9.87 19.33
N VAL A 422 1.41 9.53 19.06
CA VAL A 422 0.58 10.23 18.06
C VAL A 422 -0.81 10.51 18.58
N SER A 423 -1.53 11.45 17.94
CA SER A 423 -2.95 11.61 18.21
C SER A 423 -3.73 10.34 17.83
N SER A 424 -4.69 9.94 18.67
CA SER A 424 -5.67 8.93 18.31
C SER A 424 -6.69 9.42 17.27
N GLY A 425 -6.85 10.73 17.09
CA GLY A 425 -7.84 11.37 16.21
C GLY A 425 -9.29 11.26 16.71
N ASP A 426 -9.51 10.59 17.85
CA ASP A 426 -10.83 10.31 18.42
C ASP A 426 -10.92 10.70 19.90
N HIS A 427 -10.47 11.91 20.21
CA HIS A 427 -10.51 12.48 21.56
C HIS A 427 -11.95 12.67 22.08
N SER A 428 -12.18 12.25 23.33
CA SER A 428 -13.49 12.39 23.99
C SER A 428 -13.55 13.70 24.78
N ILE A 429 -13.86 14.79 24.08
CA ILE A 429 -14.01 16.13 24.67
C ILE A 429 -15.51 16.44 24.83
N ARG A 430 -15.97 16.63 26.07
CA ARG A 430 -17.36 17.00 26.40
C ARG A 430 -17.44 18.47 26.80
N ILE A 431 -18.51 19.14 26.38
CA ILE A 431 -18.77 20.53 26.77
C ILE A 431 -19.53 20.51 28.10
N LEU A 432 -19.07 21.30 29.06
CA LEU A 432 -19.81 21.58 30.29
C LEU A 432 -20.86 22.64 30.00
N GLU A 433 -22.12 22.23 29.94
CA GLU A 433 -23.25 23.17 29.92
C GLU A 433 -23.50 23.71 31.33
N GLU A 434 -24.07 24.92 31.42
CA GLU A 434 -24.49 25.47 32.70
C GLU A 434 -25.49 24.53 33.37
N GLY A 435 -25.08 23.94 34.50
CA GLY A 435 -26.04 23.45 35.47
C GLY A 435 -26.87 24.63 35.99
N PRO A 436 -28.17 24.40 36.26
CA PRO A 436 -29.09 25.44 36.71
C PRO A 436 -28.67 26.12 38.02
#